data_AF-A0A6F9DSG9-F1
#
_entry.id   AF-A0A6F9DSG9-F1
#
_cell.length_a   1.000
_cell.length_b   1.000
_cell.length_c   1.000
_cell.angle_alpha   90.00
_cell.angle_beta   90.00
_cell.angle_gamma   90.00
#
_symmetry.space_group_name_H-M   'P 1'
#
loop_
_entity.id
_entity.type
_entity.pdbx_description
1 polymer ?
#
loop_
_entity_poly.entity_id
_entity_poly.type
_entity_poly.pdbx_seq_one_letter_code
_entity_poly.pdbx_strand_id
1 'polypeptide(L)'
;MKKCHRVVIILSNEYVRDNWSVFQLQQGFITMIESGSKMVFVLVPGMKEYINQHADTDDTYRMIKRATKINYAITWPCKSCCGDRFKLEMQRAMPKLRRGESRVGNGNHPNGVDRVLSNTTAFTDISNGPEPSSV
;
A
#
# COMPACT_ATOMS: atom_id res chain seq x y z
N MET A 1 -6.45 13.16 -2.30
CA MET A 1 -5.12 12.52 -2.44
C MET A 1 -3.91 13.30 -1.89
N LYS A 2 -4.02 14.59 -1.54
CA LYS A 2 -2.88 15.34 -0.95
C LYS A 2 -2.32 14.72 0.35
N LYS A 3 -3.14 13.96 1.09
CA LYS A 3 -2.78 13.32 2.37
C LYS A 3 -2.17 11.91 2.24
N CYS A 4 -2.28 11.24 1.09
CA CYS A 4 -1.70 9.89 0.91
C CYS A 4 -0.24 10.00 0.49
N HIS A 5 0.63 9.09 0.94
CA HIS A 5 2.05 9.07 0.53
C HIS A 5 2.26 8.37 -0.81
N ARG A 6 1.51 7.30 -1.07
CA ARG A 6 1.49 6.55 -2.34
C ARG A 6 0.05 6.32 -2.77
N VAL A 7 -0.13 6.12 -4.07
CA VAL A 7 -1.37 5.64 -4.66
C VAL A 7 -1.07 4.31 -5.32
N VAL A 8 -1.78 3.26 -4.91
CA VAL A 8 -1.64 1.92 -5.48
C VAL A 8 -2.81 1.65 -6.40
N ILE A 9 -2.53 1.23 -7.63
CA ILE A 9 -3.55 0.85 -8.61
C ILE A 9 -3.31 -0.59 -9.01
N ILE A 10 -4.33 -1.42 -8.85
CA ILE A 10 -4.33 -2.79 -9.35
C ILE A 10 -4.84 -2.74 -10.79
N LEU A 11 -3.93 -2.97 -11.73
CA LEU A 11 -4.25 -3.01 -13.15
C LEU A 11 -4.72 -4.41 -13.52
N SER A 12 -6.02 -4.51 -13.80
CA SER A 12 -6.68 -5.64 -14.46
C SER A 12 -7.40 -5.15 -15.71
N ASN A 13 -7.77 -6.05 -16.61
CA ASN A 13 -8.56 -5.70 -17.80
C ASN A 13 -9.90 -5.04 -17.43
N GLU A 14 -10.57 -5.54 -16.40
CA GLU A 14 -11.83 -4.98 -15.90
C GLU A 14 -11.65 -3.55 -15.38
N TYR A 15 -10.60 -3.31 -14.59
CA TYR A 15 -10.30 -1.97 -14.11
C TYR A 15 -10.04 -1.00 -15.27
N VAL A 16 -9.28 -1.44 -16.29
CA VAL A 16 -8.97 -0.60 -17.44
C VAL A 16 -10.24 -0.24 -18.21
N ARG A 17 -11.11 -1.23 -18.49
CA ARG A 17 -12.35 -1.01 -19.24
C ARG A 17 -13.32 -0.10 -18.48
N ASP A 18 -13.48 -0.33 -17.17
CA ASP A 18 -14.61 0.23 -16.43
C ASP A 18 -14.24 1.52 -15.67
N ASN A 19 -12.97 1.72 -15.31
CA ASN A 19 -12.55 2.78 -14.38
C ASN A 19 -11.43 3.69 -14.90
N TRP A 20 -10.71 3.30 -15.95
CA TRP A 20 -9.55 4.06 -16.40
C TRP A 20 -9.90 5.41 -17.02
N SER A 21 -11.04 5.51 -17.70
CA SER A 21 -11.52 6.78 -18.26
C SER A 21 -11.77 7.82 -17.17
N VAL A 22 -12.41 7.42 -16.07
CA VAL A 22 -12.62 8.28 -14.89
C VAL A 22 -11.29 8.71 -14.29
N PHE A 23 -10.33 7.79 -14.23
CA PHE A 23 -8.99 8.06 -13.76
C PHE A 23 -8.26 9.09 -14.65
N GLN A 24 -8.39 8.97 -15.97
CA GLN A 24 -7.80 9.90 -16.96
C GLN A 24 -8.37 11.32 -16.85
N LEU A 25 -9.67 11.46 -16.60
CA LEU A 25 -10.34 12.76 -16.53
C LEU A 25 -9.85 13.64 -15.37
N GLN A 26 -9.30 13.04 -14.31
CA GLN A 26 -8.80 13.82 -13.19
C GLN A 26 -7.38 14.31 -13.47
N GLN A 27 -7.23 15.60 -13.77
CA GLN A 27 -5.93 16.24 -14.06
C GLN A 27 -4.83 15.89 -13.05
N GLY A 28 -5.19 15.78 -11.76
CA GLY A 28 -4.24 15.44 -10.70
C GLY A 28 -3.61 14.05 -10.86
N PHE A 29 -4.29 13.09 -11.48
CA PHE A 29 -3.75 11.76 -11.75
C PHE A 29 -2.75 11.75 -12.90
N ILE A 30 -3.02 12.50 -13.97
CA ILE A 30 -2.06 12.66 -15.07
C ILE A 30 -0.75 13.27 -14.55
N THR A 31 -0.85 14.36 -13.78
CA THR A 31 0.33 14.98 -13.15
C THR A 31 1.07 14.00 -12.22
N MET A 32 0.35 13.15 -11.49
CA MET A 32 0.98 12.13 -10.64
C MET A 32 1.71 11.05 -11.45
N ILE A 33 1.12 10.58 -12.56
CA ILE A 33 1.77 9.64 -13.48
C ILE A 33 3.08 10.24 -14.00
N GLU A 34 3.03 11.47 -14.50
CA GLU A 34 4.17 12.13 -15.13
C GLU A 34 5.30 12.42 -14.12
N SER A 35 4.95 12.66 -12.85
CA SER A 35 5.94 12.86 -11.79
C SER A 35 6.77 11.61 -11.45
N GLY A 36 6.28 10.41 -11.79
CA GLY A 36 6.94 9.13 -11.47
C GLY A 36 7.08 8.79 -9.98
N SER A 37 6.61 9.68 -9.10
CA SER A 37 7.07 9.69 -7.71
C SER A 37 6.07 9.11 -6.73
N LYS A 38 4.78 9.01 -7.06
CA LYS A 38 3.74 8.70 -6.09
C LYS A 38 2.96 7.42 -6.38
N MET A 39 2.98 6.96 -7.63
CA MET A 39 2.15 5.85 -8.06
C MET A 39 2.90 4.52 -8.02
N VAL A 40 2.15 3.48 -7.65
CA VAL A 40 2.57 2.09 -7.71
C VAL A 40 1.49 1.32 -8.47
N PHE A 41 1.85 0.77 -9.61
CA PHE A 41 0.99 -0.09 -10.41
C PHE A 41 1.27 -1.54 -10.05
N VAL A 42 0.21 -2.28 -9.75
CA VAL A 42 0.25 -3.72 -9.49
C VAL A 42 -0.42 -4.40 -10.68
N LEU A 43 0.34 -5.09 -11.51
CA LEU A 43 -0.17 -5.74 -12.71
C LEU A 43 -0.63 -7.15 -12.37
N VAL A 44 -1.91 -7.46 -12.58
CA VAL A 44 -2.37 -8.85 -12.46
C VAL A 44 -1.74 -9.71 -13.58
N PRO A 45 -1.66 -11.05 -13.42
CA PRO A 45 -1.01 -11.92 -14.40
C PRO A 45 -1.55 -11.71 -15.82
N GLY A 46 -0.66 -11.66 -16.81
CA GLY A 46 -0.98 -11.43 -18.22
C GLY A 46 -1.18 -9.97 -18.63
N MET A 47 -1.33 -9.04 -17.68
CA MET A 47 -1.57 -7.63 -18.03
C MET A 47 -0.38 -6.95 -18.68
N LYS A 48 0.84 -7.31 -18.32
CA LYS A 48 2.04 -6.71 -18.92
C LYS A 48 2.09 -7.03 -20.42
N GLU A 49 1.84 -8.27 -20.77
CA GLU A 49 1.79 -8.75 -22.15
C GLU A 49 0.61 -8.11 -22.89
N TYR A 50 -0.57 -8.08 -22.26
CA TYR A 50 -1.77 -7.47 -22.81
C TYR A 50 -1.56 -5.98 -23.15
N ILE A 51 -1.00 -5.20 -22.22
CA ILE A 51 -0.68 -3.79 -22.43
C ILE A 51 0.28 -3.63 -23.61
N ASN A 52 1.31 -4.47 -23.71
CA ASN A 52 2.28 -4.37 -24.79
C ASN A 52 1.67 -4.70 -26.16
N GLN A 53 0.77 -5.68 -26.23
CA GLN A 53 0.10 -6.08 -27.47
C GLN A 53 -0.86 -5.00 -27.98
N HIS A 54 -1.51 -4.25 -27.10
CA HIS A 54 -2.55 -3.28 -27.47
C HIS A 54 -2.08 -1.82 -27.48
N ALA A 55 -0.89 -1.52 -26.95
CA ALA A 55 -0.42 -0.12 -26.84
C ALA A 55 -0.16 0.58 -28.18
N ASP A 56 0.03 -0.17 -29.26
CA ASP A 56 0.27 0.41 -30.57
C ASP A 56 -1.05 0.81 -31.25
N THR A 57 -2.14 0.09 -30.96
CA THR A 57 -3.47 0.28 -31.56
C THR A 57 -4.46 1.05 -30.69
N ASP A 58 -4.24 1.11 -29.37
CA ASP A 58 -5.15 1.75 -28.41
C ASP A 58 -4.40 2.76 -27.53
N ASP A 59 -4.84 4.02 -27.60
CA ASP A 59 -4.26 5.13 -26.84
C ASP A 59 -4.36 4.95 -25.32
N THR A 60 -5.40 4.27 -24.83
CA THR A 60 -5.54 3.91 -23.41
C THR A 60 -4.38 3.02 -22.97
N TYR A 61 -4.14 1.94 -23.70
CA TYR A 61 -3.05 1.01 -23.39
C TYR A 61 -1.68 1.65 -23.65
N ARG A 62 -1.57 2.56 -24.62
CA ARG A 62 -0.35 3.37 -24.82
C ARG A 62 -0.04 4.23 -23.61
N MET A 63 -1.06 4.88 -23.04
CA MET A 63 -0.91 5.70 -21.85
C MET A 63 -0.57 4.85 -20.61
N ILE A 64 -1.21 3.69 -20.44
CA ILE A 64 -0.91 2.74 -19.37
C ILE A 64 0.54 2.23 -19.50
N LYS A 65 0.99 1.87 -20.70
CA LYS A 65 2.37 1.46 -20.98
C LYS A 65 3.38 2.54 -20.59
N ARG A 66 3.08 3.80 -20.93
CA ARG A 66 3.90 4.95 -20.51
C ARG A 66 3.89 5.11 -18.99
N ALA A 67 2.72 5.03 -18.36
CA ALA A 67 2.56 5.23 -16.92
C ALA A 67 3.33 4.18 -16.10
N THR A 68 3.23 2.91 -16.50
CA THR A 68 3.93 1.78 -15.86
C THR A 68 5.45 1.80 -16.09
N LYS A 69 5.93 2.46 -17.15
CA LYS A 69 7.37 2.67 -17.39
C LYS A 69 7.95 3.78 -16.48
N ILE A 70 7.17 4.82 -16.22
CA ILE A 70 7.62 6.00 -15.44
C ILE A 70 7.52 5.76 -13.93
N ASN A 71 6.53 4.98 -13.49
CA ASN A 71 6.23 4.74 -12.08
C ASN A 71 6.64 3.33 -11.65
N TYR A 72 6.55 3.03 -10.35
CA TYR A 72 6.74 1.67 -9.87
C TYR A 72 5.68 0.75 -10.48
N ALA A 73 6.13 -0.36 -11.07
CA ALA A 73 5.28 -1.38 -11.67
C ALA A 73 5.71 -2.75 -11.14
N ILE A 74 4.80 -3.44 -10.45
CA ILE A 74 5.05 -4.71 -9.78
C ILE A 74 4.09 -5.74 -10.34
N THR A 75 4.60 -6.85 -10.85
CA THR A 75 3.76 -7.95 -11.34
C THR A 75 3.28 -8.78 -10.16
N TRP A 76 1.97 -9.01 -10.08
CA TRP A 76 1.37 -9.89 -9.11
C TRP A 76 1.82 -11.33 -9.36
N PRO A 77 2.29 -12.06 -8.33
CA PRO A 77 2.79 -13.41 -8.51
C PRO A 77 1.66 -14.36 -8.93
N CYS A 78 1.95 -15.29 -9.83
CA CYS A 78 1.06 -16.44 -10.04
C CYS A 78 0.98 -17.27 -8.75
N LYS A 79 -0.12 -18.01 -8.53
CA LYS A 79 -0.39 -18.77 -7.30
C LYS A 79 0.74 -19.74 -6.89
N SER A 80 1.58 -20.15 -7.84
CA SER A 80 2.73 -21.04 -7.63
C SER A 80 4.07 -20.33 -7.38
N CYS A 81 4.13 -18.99 -7.45
CA CYS A 81 5.37 -18.23 -7.37
C CYS A 81 5.50 -17.50 -6.02
N CYS A 82 6.71 -17.50 -5.44
CA CYS A 82 7.03 -16.99 -4.11
C CYS A 82 6.47 -15.57 -3.85
N GLY A 83 5.43 -15.49 -3.02
CA GLY A 83 4.84 -14.23 -2.57
C GLY A 83 5.82 -13.31 -1.83
N ASP A 84 6.96 -13.83 -1.36
CA ASP A 84 7.96 -13.04 -0.65
C ASP A 84 8.69 -12.04 -1.55
N ARG A 85 8.91 -12.38 -2.83
CA ARG A 85 9.46 -11.40 -3.78
C ARG A 85 8.51 -10.24 -4.00
N PHE A 86 7.22 -10.54 -4.18
CA PHE A 86 6.19 -9.51 -4.32
C PHE A 86 6.10 -8.63 -3.07
N LYS A 87 6.10 -9.22 -1.88
CA LYS A 87 6.14 -8.48 -0.60
C LYS A 87 7.35 -7.55 -0.53
N LEU A 88 8.54 -8.04 -0.92
CA LEU A 88 9.76 -7.24 -0.91
C LEU A 88 9.70 -6.06 -1.89
N GLU A 89 9.20 -6.28 -3.11
CA GLU A 89 9.02 -5.22 -4.10
C GLU A 89 8.00 -4.18 -3.62
N MET A 90 6.89 -4.63 -3.03
CA MET A 90 5.90 -3.74 -2.40
C MET A 90 6.51 -2.94 -1.25
N GLN A 91 7.27 -3.57 -0.36
CA GLN A 91 7.95 -2.87 0.74
C GLN A 91 8.94 -1.80 0.25
N ARG A 92 9.66 -2.08 -0.85
CA ARG A 92 10.57 -1.11 -1.47
C ARG A 92 9.83 0.07 -2.11
N ALA A 93 8.66 -0.19 -2.69
CA ALA A 93 7.84 0.85 -3.32
C ALA A 93 7.15 1.75 -2.26
N MET A 94 6.82 1.23 -1.09
CA MET A 94 6.18 1.99 -0.01
C MET A 94 7.15 2.92 0.72
N PRO A 95 6.67 4.07 1.24
CA PRO A 95 7.48 4.93 2.08
C PRO A 95 7.88 4.19 3.35
N LYS A 96 9.11 4.40 3.81
CA LYS A 96 9.55 3.93 5.12
C LYS A 96 8.82 4.75 6.18
N LEU A 97 7.72 4.22 6.69
CA LEU A 97 7.04 4.80 7.85
C LEU A 97 7.98 4.65 9.04
N ARG A 98 8.68 5.73 9.40
CA ARG A 98 9.26 5.81 10.73
C ARG A 98 8.07 5.80 11.68
N ARG A 99 7.89 4.70 12.42
CA ARG A 99 7.06 4.76 13.63
C ARG A 99 7.67 5.90 14.42
N GLY A 100 6.91 6.97 14.63
CA GLY A 100 7.35 8.03 15.50
C GLY A 100 7.76 7.36 16.80
N GLU A 101 9.03 7.43 17.14
CA GLU A 101 9.37 7.57 18.54
C GLU A 101 8.53 8.77 18.96
N SER A 102 7.44 8.50 19.66
CA SER A 102 6.79 9.52 20.47
C SER A 102 7.90 10.05 21.36
N ARG A 103 8.55 11.14 20.93
CA ARG A 103 9.34 11.98 21.80
C ARG A 103 8.33 12.44 22.83
N VAL A 104 8.23 11.68 23.92
CA VAL A 104 7.80 12.20 25.20
C VAL A 104 8.87 13.23 25.55
N GLY A 105 8.72 14.41 24.97
CA GLY A 105 9.38 15.61 25.46
C GLY A 105 8.74 15.90 26.79
N ASN A 106 9.36 15.42 27.86
CA ASN A 106 9.18 16.05 29.15
C ASN A 106 10.58 16.27 29.72
N GLY A 107 10.99 17.53 29.71
CA GLY A 107 12.21 17.96 30.38
C GLY A 107 12.06 17.78 31.89
N ASN A 108 13.03 17.10 32.49
CA ASN A 108 13.80 17.56 33.65
C ASN A 108 14.61 16.38 34.20
N HIS A 109 15.93 16.46 34.08
CA HIS A 109 16.83 15.84 35.05
C HIS A 109 16.63 16.54 36.41
N PRO A 110 16.59 15.80 37.53
CA PRO A 110 17.85 15.39 38.16
C PRO A 110 17.89 13.95 38.72
N ASN A 111 19.13 13.48 38.86
CA ASN A 111 19.69 12.28 39.52
C ASN A 111 18.80 11.43 40.46
N GLY A 112 18.92 10.10 40.32
CA GLY A 112 18.47 9.14 41.33
C GLY A 112 18.59 7.67 40.91
N VAL A 113 19.76 7.08 41.18
CA VAL A 113 20.15 5.68 41.47
C VAL A 113 19.12 4.55 41.28
N ASP A 114 19.59 3.47 40.63
CA ASP A 114 19.18 2.05 40.60
C ASP A 114 17.82 1.64 41.21
N ARG A 115 17.07 0.81 40.47
CA ARG A 115 17.07 -0.66 40.60
C ARG A 115 15.75 -1.28 40.09
N VAL A 116 15.89 -2.51 39.59
CA VAL A 116 14.87 -3.58 39.44
C VAL A 116 14.11 -3.67 38.11
N LEU A 117 14.65 -4.54 37.25
CA LEU A 117 13.89 -5.37 36.32
C LEU A 117 12.84 -6.18 37.09
N SER A 118 11.57 -6.08 36.72
CA SER A 118 10.55 -7.07 37.09
C SER A 118 9.63 -7.29 35.90
N ASN A 119 9.91 -8.38 35.18
CA ASN A 119 8.93 -9.08 34.36
C ASN A 119 7.82 -9.60 35.29
N THR A 120 6.56 -9.26 35.07
CA THR A 120 5.47 -10.25 35.19
C THR A 120 4.21 -9.79 34.46
N THR A 121 3.79 -10.66 33.55
CA THR A 121 2.45 -10.99 33.05
C THR A 121 1.26 -10.43 33.85
N ALA A 122 0.31 -9.81 33.13
CA ALA A 122 -1.08 -9.73 33.56
C ALA A 122 -1.99 -9.97 32.35
N PHE A 123 -2.34 -11.24 32.15
CA PHE A 123 -3.60 -11.62 31.49
C PHE A 123 -4.74 -11.15 32.41
N THR A 124 -5.70 -10.42 31.86
CA THR A 124 -6.99 -10.21 32.52
C THR A 124 -8.06 -10.85 31.66
N ASP A 125 -8.56 -11.98 32.18
CA ASP A 125 -9.86 -12.55 31.85
C ASP A 125 -10.94 -11.50 32.10
N ILE A 126 -11.81 -11.29 31.11
CA ILE A 126 -13.05 -10.56 31.28
C ILE A 126 -14.17 -11.59 31.12
N SER A 127 -14.81 -11.95 32.23
CA SER A 127 -16.07 -12.68 32.27
C SER A 127 -17.05 -12.01 33.24
N ASN A 128 -18.34 -12.15 32.91
CA ASN A 128 -19.59 -11.69 33.56
C ASN A 128 -20.19 -10.42 32.93
N GLY A 129 -21.39 -10.38 32.34
CA GLY A 129 -22.56 -11.28 32.20
C GLY A 129 -23.63 -10.49 31.37
N PRO A 130 -24.95 -10.79 31.35
CA PRO A 130 -25.71 -11.82 32.08
C PRO A 130 -26.63 -12.71 31.19
N GLU A 131 -27.17 -13.77 31.81
CA GLU A 131 -28.17 -14.71 31.29
C GLU A 131 -29.54 -14.05 31.00
N PRO A 132 -30.30 -14.55 30.00
CA PRO A 132 -31.73 -14.30 29.89
C PRO A 132 -32.57 -15.36 30.62
N SER A 133 -33.43 -14.87 31.51
CA SER A 133 -34.46 -15.62 32.25
C SER A 133 -35.46 -16.28 31.31
N SER A 134 -35.79 -17.54 31.59
CA SER A 134 -36.82 -18.33 30.92
C SER A 134 -38.20 -18.11 31.56
N VAL A 135 -39.23 -17.94 30.72
CA VAL A 135 -40.62 -18.38 30.97
C VAL A 135 -41.11 -19.04 29.69
#